data_AF-A0A975EF04-F1
#
_entry.id   AF-A0A975EF04-F1
#
_cell.length_a   1.000
_cell.length_b   1.000
_cell.length_c   1.000
_cell.angle_alpha   90.00
_cell.angle_beta   90.00
_cell.angle_gamma   90.00
#
_symmetry.space_group_name_H-M   'P 1'
#
loop_
_entity.id
_entity.type
_entity.pdbx_description
1 polymer ?
#
loop_
_entity_poly.entity_id
_entity_poly.type
_entity_poly.pdbx_seq_one_letter_code
_entity_poly.pdbx_strand_id
1 'polypeptide(L)'
;MKRISSLLLPLLTAFCCGIAMAADKPIRVYIMAGQSNMVGTGAISTFDHIGEDPQTAPLLEQMRGKDGKPYVCERVWISYLNGRQNQYGGEGIGRLTAGYGLREKDKHDQPWDHIGPEYLFGITMEQAYEGPVLIIKTAWGGQSLSTHFRSPGSGPYELNDWQKDDYAKRGILDSVSERQRKETGQNYRWMMDHVKKVLADIKRVYPDYDGSQGYHLAGFVWFQGFNDLIDGHTYPPGLGDSRYDQYSTLLAQFIRDVRKDLNAPDLPFIIGVAGQNGNFTPGTYDTRGGPERWMRLFRKAMAAPAEMPEFKGTVAAVQTAPYWDEKLGALSMKSLQINWAGQRLDKQQMEERTKLKELPADERRKRENELNEEKKAHLEKLRAELFTEEDEAYLKRATGPGGSIHYFGTAKFHAQAGNAFAEAILKMEPREP
;
A
#
# COMPACT_ATOMS: atom_id res chain seq x y z
N MET A 1 -18.59 -11.19 84.82
CA MET A 1 -19.73 -10.92 83.92
C MET A 1 -19.20 -10.56 82.55
N LYS A 2 -19.50 -11.41 81.56
CA LYS A 2 -19.11 -11.24 80.15
C LYS A 2 -19.84 -10.03 79.56
N ARG A 3 -19.14 -9.11 78.89
CA ARG A 3 -19.73 -8.23 77.89
C ARG A 3 -18.92 -8.30 76.60
N ILE A 4 -19.69 -8.50 75.55
CA ILE A 4 -19.35 -8.73 74.17
C ILE A 4 -18.90 -7.40 73.55
N SER A 5 -17.87 -7.44 72.72
CA SER A 5 -17.65 -6.41 71.69
C SER A 5 -17.14 -7.10 70.44
N SER A 6 -18.07 -7.28 69.51
CA SER A 6 -17.89 -7.90 68.21
C SER A 6 -17.06 -6.97 67.32
N LEU A 7 -15.87 -7.40 66.92
CA LEU A 7 -15.17 -6.80 65.79
C LEU A 7 -15.55 -7.57 64.51
N LEU A 8 -16.46 -6.96 63.75
CA LEU A 8 -16.69 -7.26 62.35
C LEU A 8 -15.46 -6.81 61.54
N LEU A 9 -14.71 -7.77 61.01
CA LEU A 9 -13.69 -7.53 60.00
C LEU A 9 -14.38 -7.49 58.63
N PRO A 10 -14.29 -6.41 57.83
CA PRO A 10 -14.77 -6.46 56.46
C PRO A 10 -13.77 -7.30 55.65
N LEU A 11 -14.24 -8.43 55.16
CA LEU A 11 -13.56 -9.22 54.14
C LEU A 11 -13.52 -8.36 52.86
N LEU A 12 -12.40 -7.69 52.59
CA LEU A 12 -12.14 -7.13 51.26
C LEU A 12 -11.96 -8.31 50.31
N THR A 13 -13.02 -8.67 49.58
CA THR A 13 -12.90 -9.50 48.38
C THR A 13 -12.10 -8.72 47.35
N ALA A 14 -10.81 -9.01 47.27
CA ALA A 14 -9.97 -8.59 46.17
C ALA A 14 -10.48 -9.25 44.89
N PHE A 15 -11.26 -8.52 44.11
CA PHE A 15 -11.59 -8.87 42.73
C PHE A 15 -10.38 -8.49 41.86
N CYS A 16 -9.28 -9.22 42.03
CA CYS A 16 -8.09 -9.15 41.17
C CYS A 16 -7.88 -10.52 40.53
N CYS A 17 -8.66 -10.84 39.51
CA CYS A 17 -8.33 -11.89 38.56
C CYS A 17 -8.91 -11.50 37.20
N GLY A 18 -8.02 -11.22 36.23
CA GLY A 18 -8.46 -11.02 34.86
C GLY A 18 -7.46 -10.40 33.88
N ILE A 19 -6.28 -9.91 34.29
CA ILE A 19 -5.32 -9.33 33.34
C ILE A 19 -3.89 -9.79 33.67
N ALA A 20 -3.60 -11.07 33.47
CA ALA A 20 -2.24 -11.59 33.61
C ALA A 20 -2.02 -12.87 32.78
N MET A 21 -2.44 -12.89 31.52
CA MET A 21 -2.15 -14.03 30.62
C MET A 21 -1.48 -13.66 29.30
N ALA A 22 -1.37 -12.37 28.96
CA ALA A 22 -0.64 -11.94 27.75
C ALA A 22 0.88 -11.84 27.95
N ALA A 23 1.36 -11.80 29.21
CA ALA A 23 2.75 -11.51 29.54
C ALA A 23 3.74 -12.67 29.25
N ASP A 24 3.27 -13.88 28.94
CA ASP A 24 4.16 -15.04 28.82
C ASP A 24 4.46 -15.48 27.37
N LYS A 25 3.71 -14.99 26.38
CA LYS A 25 3.91 -15.40 24.97
C LYS A 25 4.93 -14.49 24.26
N PRO A 26 5.80 -15.03 23.37
CA PRO A 26 6.75 -14.23 22.61
C PRO A 26 6.02 -13.25 21.68
N ILE A 27 6.63 -12.11 21.38
CA ILE A 27 6.07 -11.17 20.39
C ILE A 27 6.14 -11.81 19.00
N ARG A 28 5.02 -11.83 18.27
CA ARG A 28 5.03 -12.11 16.83
C ARG A 28 5.29 -10.82 16.07
N VAL A 29 6.41 -10.77 15.36
CA VAL A 29 6.83 -9.61 14.57
C VAL A 29 6.54 -9.86 13.10
N TYR A 30 5.78 -8.95 12.49
CA TYR A 30 5.51 -8.96 11.06
C TYR A 30 6.14 -7.74 10.41
N ILE A 31 6.88 -7.96 9.32
CA ILE A 31 7.48 -6.88 8.53
C ILE A 31 6.59 -6.63 7.31
N MET A 32 6.28 -5.37 7.03
CA MET A 32 5.48 -4.99 5.86
C MET A 32 6.26 -3.97 5.05
N ALA A 33 6.56 -4.26 3.79
CA ALA A 33 7.36 -3.40 2.94
C ALA A 33 6.77 -3.22 1.54
N GLY A 34 7.02 -2.06 0.93
CA GLY A 34 6.67 -1.85 -0.47
C GLY A 34 6.58 -0.40 -0.90
N GLN A 35 5.93 -0.18 -2.05
CA GLN A 35 5.67 1.16 -2.56
C GLN A 35 4.25 1.63 -2.21
N SER A 36 3.66 2.58 -2.95
CA SER A 36 2.31 3.13 -2.73
C SER A 36 1.20 2.10 -2.43
N ASN A 37 1.26 0.88 -3.01
CA ASN A 37 0.34 -0.22 -2.66
C ASN A 37 0.39 -0.56 -1.16
N MET A 38 1.59 -0.60 -0.57
CA MET A 38 1.84 -0.78 0.86
C MET A 38 1.63 0.50 1.67
N VAL A 39 1.94 1.68 1.11
CA VAL A 39 1.71 2.97 1.79
C VAL A 39 0.28 3.05 2.29
N GLY A 40 -0.69 2.75 1.42
CA GLY A 40 -2.09 2.66 1.81
C GLY A 40 -2.84 3.98 1.64
N THR A 41 -3.61 4.12 0.58
CA THR A 41 -4.40 5.34 0.30
C THR A 41 -5.87 5.17 0.67
N GLY A 42 -6.22 4.13 1.43
CA GLY A 42 -7.59 3.83 1.81
C GLY A 42 -8.11 4.89 2.78
N ALA A 43 -8.93 5.83 2.30
CA ALA A 43 -9.41 6.93 3.12
C ALA A 43 -10.43 6.45 4.17
N ILE A 44 -10.28 6.88 5.42
CA ILE A 44 -11.20 6.54 6.52
C ILE A 44 -12.63 7.01 6.22
N SER A 45 -12.78 8.11 5.48
CA SER A 45 -14.07 8.61 4.99
C SER A 45 -14.85 7.62 4.13
N THR A 46 -14.19 6.57 3.60
CA THR A 46 -14.80 5.52 2.79
C THR A 46 -15.12 4.24 3.58
N PHE A 47 -15.02 4.25 4.93
CA PHE A 47 -15.30 3.05 5.73
C PHE A 47 -16.74 2.56 5.58
N ASP A 48 -17.73 3.45 5.57
CA ASP A 48 -19.13 3.04 5.40
C ASP A 48 -19.38 2.32 4.07
N HIS A 49 -18.65 2.69 3.01
CA HIS A 49 -18.69 2.00 1.71
C HIS A 49 -18.30 0.52 1.79
N ILE A 50 -17.44 0.15 2.75
CA ILE A 50 -17.10 -1.26 3.01
C ILE A 50 -18.34 -2.06 3.42
N GLY A 51 -19.26 -1.45 4.17
CA GLY A 51 -20.48 -2.08 4.67
C GLY A 51 -21.62 -2.16 3.65
N GLU A 52 -21.54 -1.43 2.54
CA GLU A 52 -22.55 -1.47 1.47
C GLU A 52 -22.52 -2.78 0.67
N ASP A 53 -21.42 -3.53 0.76
CA ASP A 53 -21.28 -4.86 0.15
C ASP A 53 -21.38 -5.95 1.23
N PRO A 54 -22.37 -6.87 1.14
CA PRO A 54 -22.53 -7.96 2.09
C PRO A 54 -21.28 -8.83 2.30
N GLN A 55 -20.40 -8.95 1.30
CA GLN A 55 -19.16 -9.73 1.41
C GLN A 55 -18.11 -9.03 2.28
N THR A 56 -18.11 -7.69 2.32
CA THR A 56 -17.13 -6.91 3.08
C THR A 56 -17.72 -6.28 4.34
N ALA A 57 -19.03 -6.32 4.54
CA ALA A 57 -19.67 -5.84 5.76
C ALA A 57 -19.11 -6.48 7.05
N PRO A 58 -18.82 -7.79 7.13
CA PRO A 58 -18.17 -8.38 8.30
C PRO A 58 -16.76 -7.84 8.57
N LEU A 59 -16.05 -7.36 7.53
CA LEU A 59 -14.74 -6.73 7.71
C LEU A 59 -14.90 -5.34 8.36
N LEU A 60 -15.91 -4.57 7.95
CA LEU A 60 -16.20 -3.27 8.56
C LEU A 60 -16.55 -3.40 10.05
N GLU A 61 -17.32 -4.43 10.41
CA GLU A 61 -17.66 -4.72 11.82
C GLU A 61 -16.41 -4.89 12.69
N GLN A 62 -15.41 -5.63 12.18
CA GLN A 62 -14.13 -5.82 12.88
C GLN A 62 -13.29 -4.53 12.96
N MET A 63 -13.42 -3.65 11.96
CA MET A 63 -12.71 -2.38 11.90
C MET A 63 -13.32 -1.30 12.80
N ARG A 64 -14.47 -1.56 13.45
CA ARG A 64 -15.16 -0.59 14.31
C ARG A 64 -15.13 -1.01 15.78
N GLY A 65 -14.72 -0.08 16.63
CA GLY A 65 -14.89 -0.19 18.06
C GLY A 65 -16.37 -0.09 18.46
N LYS A 66 -16.65 -0.37 19.74
CA LYS A 66 -18.02 -0.27 20.31
C LYS A 66 -18.63 1.13 20.20
N ASP A 67 -17.81 2.16 20.05
CA ASP A 67 -18.19 3.55 19.87
C ASP A 67 -18.38 3.94 18.39
N GLY A 68 -18.27 2.99 17.47
CA GLY A 68 -18.38 3.19 16.02
C GLY A 68 -17.15 3.81 15.36
N LYS A 69 -16.11 4.18 16.13
CA LYS A 69 -14.84 4.71 15.60
C LYS A 69 -13.94 3.58 15.13
N PRO A 70 -12.85 3.87 14.39
CA PRO A 70 -11.86 2.87 14.06
C PRO A 70 -11.39 2.12 15.31
N TYR A 71 -11.47 0.79 15.27
CA TYR A 71 -10.97 -0.08 16.33
C TYR A 71 -9.48 0.18 16.60
N VAL A 72 -9.12 0.22 17.88
CA VAL A 72 -7.73 0.31 18.35
C VAL A 72 -7.38 -1.06 18.89
N CYS A 73 -6.40 -1.72 18.27
CA CYS A 73 -5.94 -3.04 18.72
C CYS A 73 -5.37 -2.94 20.14
N GLU A 74 -5.63 -3.96 20.95
CA GLU A 74 -5.20 -4.03 22.35
C GLU A 74 -3.76 -4.55 22.47
N ARG A 75 -3.40 -5.52 21.63
CA ARG A 75 -2.15 -6.31 21.65
C ARG A 75 -1.29 -6.10 20.41
N VAL A 76 -1.72 -5.28 19.45
CA VAL A 76 -0.95 -4.98 18.23
C VAL A 76 -0.35 -3.60 18.31
N TRP A 77 0.98 -3.54 18.20
CA TRP A 77 1.74 -2.31 18.08
C TRP A 77 2.32 -2.18 16.68
N ILE A 78 2.55 -0.96 16.24
CA ILE A 78 3.14 -0.68 14.94
C ILE A 78 4.24 0.38 15.06
N SER A 79 5.33 0.15 14.35
CA SER A 79 6.25 1.19 13.92
C SER A 79 6.19 1.30 12.41
N TYR A 80 5.95 2.51 11.91
CA TYR A 80 5.81 2.78 10.49
C TYR A 80 6.71 3.91 10.02
N LEU A 81 7.73 3.54 9.26
CA LEU A 81 8.58 4.46 8.52
C LEU A 81 7.96 4.77 7.14
N ASN A 82 7.67 6.06 6.92
CA ASN A 82 7.21 6.58 5.64
C ASN A 82 7.94 7.90 5.34
N GLY A 83 8.30 8.09 4.08
CA GLY A 83 8.73 9.37 3.53
C GLY A 83 8.13 9.65 2.14
N ARG A 84 8.38 10.86 1.65
CA ARG A 84 8.14 11.18 0.23
C ARG A 84 9.06 10.32 -0.66
N GLN A 85 8.75 10.31 -1.96
CA GLN A 85 9.60 9.66 -2.94
C GLN A 85 11.07 10.11 -2.78
N ASN A 86 11.98 9.14 -2.66
CA ASN A 86 13.43 9.33 -2.51
C ASN A 86 13.84 10.09 -1.23
N GLN A 87 13.04 10.00 -0.16
CA GLN A 87 13.36 10.52 1.17
C GLN A 87 13.22 9.41 2.23
N TYR A 88 14.10 9.40 3.24
CA TYR A 88 14.02 8.45 4.35
C TYR A 88 12.67 8.58 5.07
N GLY A 89 12.27 9.82 5.39
CA GLY A 89 11.01 10.13 6.05
C GLY A 89 11.11 9.99 7.58
N GLY A 90 9.97 9.76 8.22
CA GLY A 90 9.92 9.63 9.68
C GLY A 90 8.93 8.60 10.20
N GLU A 91 9.17 8.21 11.45
CA GLU A 91 8.58 7.06 12.11
C GLU A 91 7.34 7.45 12.90
N GLY A 92 6.21 6.76 12.66
CA GLY A 92 5.02 6.85 13.50
C GLY A 92 4.87 5.57 14.31
N ILE A 93 4.51 5.70 15.59
CA ILE A 93 4.52 4.62 16.58
C ILE A 93 3.23 4.64 17.39
N GLY A 94 2.72 3.46 17.72
CA GLY A 94 1.67 3.31 18.72
C GLY A 94 0.95 1.99 18.61
N ARG A 95 -0.14 1.86 19.38
CA ARG A 95 -1.11 0.78 19.14
C ARG A 95 -1.69 0.91 17.75
N LEU A 96 -1.89 -0.21 17.08
CA LEU A 96 -2.45 -0.22 15.75
C LEU A 96 -3.89 0.28 15.80
N THR A 97 -4.18 1.28 14.97
CA THR A 97 -5.51 1.80 14.68
C THR A 97 -5.50 2.33 13.24
N ALA A 98 -6.61 2.87 12.74
CA ALA A 98 -6.58 3.56 11.46
C ALA A 98 -5.67 4.79 11.51
N GLY A 99 -5.04 5.16 10.39
CA GLY A 99 -4.11 6.29 10.32
C GLY A 99 -2.63 5.93 10.16
N TYR A 100 -2.31 4.66 9.90
CA TYR A 100 -0.96 4.23 9.49
C TYR A 100 -0.83 4.00 7.97
N GLY A 101 -1.77 4.55 7.17
CA GLY A 101 -1.72 4.57 5.71
C GLY A 101 -0.85 5.68 5.13
N LEU A 102 -1.39 6.45 4.19
CA LEU A 102 -0.75 7.63 3.64
C LEU A 102 -0.64 8.72 4.72
N ARG A 103 0.60 9.20 4.95
CA ARG A 103 0.93 10.27 5.89
C ARG A 103 1.66 11.40 5.17
N GLU A 104 1.21 12.64 5.32
CA GLU A 104 1.82 13.79 4.64
C GLU A 104 2.68 14.63 5.60
N LYS A 105 4.01 14.64 5.41
CA LYS A 105 5.02 15.42 6.18
C LYS A 105 5.28 14.97 7.63
N ASP A 106 6.36 15.56 8.16
CA ASP A 106 7.10 15.35 9.42
C ASP A 106 6.31 15.53 10.73
N LYS A 107 4.98 15.33 10.73
CA LYS A 107 4.12 15.40 11.91
C LYS A 107 3.74 13.99 12.38
N HIS A 108 4.60 13.41 13.20
CA HIS A 108 4.43 12.04 13.69
C HIS A 108 3.43 11.91 14.86
N ASP A 109 2.75 12.99 15.20
CA ASP A 109 1.94 13.18 16.41
C ASP A 109 0.43 13.32 16.16
N GLN A 110 -0.03 13.30 14.91
CA GLN A 110 -1.46 13.40 14.58
C GLN A 110 -2.01 12.09 13.98
N PRO A 111 -3.27 11.73 14.27
CA PRO A 111 -3.94 10.65 13.55
C PRO A 111 -4.10 11.05 12.08
N TRP A 112 -3.78 10.13 11.18
CA TRP A 112 -3.94 10.35 9.74
C TRP A 112 -5.23 9.73 9.24
N ASP A 113 -5.70 10.22 8.10
CA ASP A 113 -7.03 9.86 7.58
C ASP A 113 -7.02 8.65 6.63
N HIS A 114 -5.96 7.84 6.66
CA HIS A 114 -5.77 6.73 5.72
C HIS A 114 -5.31 5.45 6.39
N ILE A 115 -5.71 4.34 5.79
CA ILE A 115 -5.22 2.99 6.09
C ILE A 115 -4.49 2.42 4.88
N GLY A 116 -3.52 1.56 5.16
CA GLY A 116 -3.05 0.57 4.21
C GLY A 116 -3.49 -0.84 4.60
N PRO A 117 -2.85 -1.87 4.02
CA PRO A 117 -3.17 -3.25 4.36
C PRO A 117 -2.82 -3.59 5.82
N GLU A 118 -1.99 -2.80 6.51
CA GLU A 118 -1.58 -3.05 7.90
C GLU A 118 -2.76 -3.10 8.87
N TYR A 119 -3.82 -2.34 8.59
CA TYR A 119 -4.88 -2.15 9.58
C TYR A 119 -5.67 -3.44 9.78
N LEU A 120 -6.32 -3.94 8.72
CA LEU A 120 -7.06 -5.19 8.85
C LEU A 120 -6.13 -6.40 8.98
N PHE A 121 -4.90 -6.35 8.44
CA PHE A 121 -3.89 -7.36 8.72
C PHE A 121 -3.66 -7.52 10.24
N GLY A 122 -3.43 -6.43 10.96
CA GLY A 122 -3.16 -6.50 12.40
C GLY A 122 -4.38 -6.89 13.22
N ILE A 123 -5.59 -6.43 12.86
CA ILE A 123 -6.84 -6.89 13.49
C ILE A 123 -7.01 -8.40 13.34
N THR A 124 -6.81 -8.93 12.13
CA THR A 124 -6.89 -10.39 11.88
C THR A 124 -5.83 -11.15 12.68
N MET A 125 -4.60 -10.62 12.77
CA MET A 125 -3.54 -11.23 13.59
C MET A 125 -3.85 -11.21 15.10
N GLU A 126 -4.46 -10.14 15.60
CA GLU A 126 -4.88 -10.05 17.00
C GLU A 126 -5.94 -11.10 17.36
N GLN A 127 -6.87 -11.35 16.45
CA GLN A 127 -7.90 -12.38 16.63
C GLN A 127 -7.31 -13.79 16.58
N ALA A 128 -6.30 -14.00 15.73
CA ALA A 128 -5.66 -15.31 15.56
C ALA A 128 -4.63 -15.64 16.65
N TYR A 129 -4.06 -14.63 17.33
CA TYR A 129 -2.99 -14.81 18.31
C TYR A 129 -3.29 -14.09 19.62
N GLU A 130 -3.30 -14.86 20.72
CA GLU A 130 -3.56 -14.32 22.06
C GLU A 130 -2.38 -13.53 22.66
N GLY A 131 -1.18 -13.66 22.08
CA GLY A 131 0.01 -12.94 22.53
C GLY A 131 0.17 -11.57 21.86
N PRO A 132 1.25 -10.84 22.20
CA PRO A 132 1.54 -9.53 21.62
C PRO A 132 2.01 -9.63 20.16
N VAL A 133 1.61 -8.65 19.34
CA VAL A 133 1.99 -8.52 17.93
C VAL A 133 2.69 -7.18 17.70
N LEU A 134 3.74 -7.20 16.89
CA LEU A 134 4.44 -6.00 16.43
C LEU A 134 4.50 -5.98 14.90
N ILE A 135 3.98 -4.90 14.31
CA ILE A 135 4.12 -4.63 12.88
C ILE A 135 5.25 -3.62 12.67
N ILE A 136 6.22 -3.96 11.82
CA ILE A 136 7.26 -3.04 11.35
C ILE A 136 6.98 -2.73 9.87
N LYS A 137 6.42 -1.56 9.60
CA LYS A 137 6.03 -1.15 8.25
C LYS A 137 7.05 -0.16 7.67
N THR A 138 7.43 -0.35 6.41
CA THR A 138 8.28 0.57 5.65
C THR A 138 7.71 0.77 4.25
N ALA A 139 7.29 1.99 3.90
CA ALA A 139 6.65 2.21 2.62
C ALA A 139 6.85 3.62 2.07
N TRP A 140 7.03 3.73 0.75
CA TRP A 140 7.28 4.99 0.05
C TRP A 140 6.58 5.02 -1.32
N GLY A 141 6.07 6.18 -1.71
CA GLY A 141 5.54 6.38 -3.06
C GLY A 141 6.64 6.31 -4.14
N GLY A 142 6.30 5.78 -5.32
CA GLY A 142 7.13 5.90 -6.51
C GLY A 142 8.46 5.15 -6.48
N GLN A 143 8.52 4.01 -5.77
CA GLN A 143 9.72 3.18 -5.64
C GLN A 143 9.60 1.88 -6.44
N SER A 144 10.73 1.46 -7.02
CA SER A 144 10.84 0.26 -7.88
C SER A 144 11.69 -0.83 -7.21
N LEU A 145 11.37 -2.10 -7.49
CA LEU A 145 12.21 -3.24 -7.13
C LEU A 145 13.51 -3.25 -7.94
N SER A 146 13.43 -2.89 -9.22
CA SER A 146 14.58 -2.81 -10.14
C SER A 146 15.73 -1.94 -9.64
N THR A 147 15.42 -0.82 -8.98
CA THR A 147 16.41 0.16 -8.49
C THR A 147 16.38 0.29 -6.96
N HIS A 148 15.31 0.84 -6.40
CA HIS A 148 15.28 1.36 -5.04
C HIS A 148 15.30 0.27 -3.97
N PHE A 149 14.51 -0.77 -4.17
CA PHE A 149 14.47 -1.96 -3.32
C PHE A 149 15.39 -3.09 -3.82
N ARG A 150 16.26 -2.80 -4.80
CA ARG A 150 17.21 -3.79 -5.33
C ARG A 150 18.11 -4.29 -4.19
N SER A 151 18.00 -5.58 -3.89
CA SER A 151 18.71 -6.18 -2.76
C SER A 151 20.20 -6.39 -3.08
N PRO A 152 21.08 -6.50 -2.07
CA PRO A 152 22.53 -6.60 -2.28
C PRO A 152 22.96 -7.73 -3.22
N GLY A 153 22.33 -8.91 -3.13
CA GLY A 153 22.64 -10.06 -3.97
C GLY A 153 22.23 -9.89 -5.45
N SER A 154 21.41 -8.87 -5.76
CA SER A 154 21.05 -8.53 -7.14
C SER A 154 22.10 -7.65 -7.84
N GLY A 155 23.15 -7.24 -7.13
CA GLY A 155 24.17 -6.33 -7.64
C GLY A 155 23.64 -4.91 -7.90
N PRO A 156 24.47 -4.01 -8.45
CA PRO A 156 24.02 -2.67 -8.84
C PRO A 156 22.97 -2.72 -9.97
N TYR A 157 22.19 -1.65 -10.14
CA TYR A 157 21.36 -1.50 -11.33
C TYR A 157 22.26 -1.15 -12.52
N GLU A 158 22.10 -1.90 -13.62
CA GLU A 158 22.86 -1.70 -14.85
C GLU A 158 21.92 -1.22 -15.96
N LEU A 159 22.31 -0.14 -16.64
CA LEU A 159 21.59 0.34 -17.81
C LEU A 159 21.69 -0.67 -18.95
N ASN A 160 20.57 -0.98 -19.60
CA ASN A 160 20.57 -1.74 -20.84
C ASN A 160 21.07 -0.87 -22.02
N ASP A 161 21.40 -1.52 -23.14
CA ASP A 161 22.03 -0.82 -24.27
C ASP A 161 21.10 0.23 -24.90
N TRP A 162 19.79 -0.02 -24.93
CA TRP A 162 18.83 0.98 -25.39
C TRP A 162 18.82 2.22 -24.49
N GLN A 163 18.85 2.04 -23.17
CA GLN A 163 18.91 3.14 -22.22
C GLN A 163 20.21 3.94 -22.37
N LYS A 164 21.35 3.26 -22.54
CA LYS A 164 22.65 3.93 -22.77
C LYS A 164 22.58 4.80 -24.02
N ASP A 165 22.06 4.25 -25.13
CA ASP A 165 21.93 4.95 -26.41
C ASP A 165 20.95 6.13 -26.34
N ASP A 166 19.75 5.93 -25.78
CA ASP A 166 18.73 6.98 -25.65
C ASP A 166 19.25 8.13 -24.77
N TYR A 167 19.81 7.80 -23.60
CA TYR A 167 20.30 8.80 -22.68
C TYR A 167 21.56 9.52 -23.20
N ALA A 168 22.41 8.84 -23.97
CA ALA A 168 23.54 9.47 -24.65
C ALA A 168 23.07 10.48 -25.70
N LYS A 169 22.11 10.10 -26.56
CA LYS A 169 21.51 10.99 -27.58
C LYS A 169 20.85 12.22 -26.97
N ARG A 170 20.29 12.07 -25.77
CA ARG A 170 19.65 13.15 -25.01
C ARG A 170 20.62 13.97 -24.16
N GLY A 171 21.90 13.60 -24.11
CA GLY A 171 22.92 14.29 -23.31
C GLY A 171 22.73 14.15 -21.78
N ILE A 172 22.03 13.09 -21.32
CA ILE A 172 21.71 12.89 -19.89
C ILE A 172 22.31 11.61 -19.30
N LEU A 173 23.04 10.81 -20.09
CA LEU A 173 23.58 9.50 -19.67
C LEU A 173 24.33 9.56 -18.34
N ASP A 174 25.24 10.50 -18.16
CA ASP A 174 26.04 10.61 -16.95
C ASP A 174 25.17 10.92 -15.72
N SER A 175 24.24 11.86 -15.86
CA SER A 175 23.33 12.26 -14.78
C SER A 175 22.38 11.13 -14.37
N VAL A 176 21.89 10.34 -15.34
CA VAL A 176 21.03 9.19 -15.07
C VAL A 176 21.84 8.06 -14.44
N SER A 177 23.05 7.80 -14.93
CA SER A 177 23.95 6.78 -14.39
C SER A 177 24.33 7.09 -12.93
N GLU A 178 24.64 8.35 -12.62
CA GLU A 178 24.94 8.78 -11.26
C GLU A 178 23.74 8.65 -10.33
N ARG A 179 22.55 9.06 -10.80
CA ARG A 179 21.31 8.87 -10.05
C ARG A 179 21.05 7.40 -9.75
N GLN A 180 21.16 6.52 -10.76
CA GLN A 180 20.95 5.08 -10.61
C GLN A 180 21.93 4.47 -9.61
N ARG A 181 23.22 4.85 -9.65
CA ARG A 181 24.21 4.42 -8.66
C ARG A 181 23.80 4.80 -7.24
N LYS A 182 23.34 6.04 -7.03
CA LYS A 182 22.92 6.54 -5.72
C LYS A 182 21.64 5.86 -5.21
N GLU A 183 20.65 5.68 -6.07
CA GLU A 183 19.32 5.18 -5.72
C GLU A 183 19.29 3.65 -5.59
N THR A 184 20.23 2.93 -6.21
CA THR A 184 20.28 1.47 -6.17
C THR A 184 20.34 0.93 -4.74
N GLY A 185 19.33 0.16 -4.35
CA GLY A 185 19.18 -0.49 -3.05
C GLY A 185 18.98 0.47 -1.88
N GLN A 186 18.72 1.76 -2.15
CA GLN A 186 18.56 2.77 -1.10
C GLN A 186 17.42 2.41 -0.13
N ASN A 187 16.24 2.11 -0.67
CA ASN A 187 15.07 1.76 0.14
C ASN A 187 15.18 0.36 0.76
N TYR A 188 15.92 -0.56 0.13
CA TYR A 188 16.28 -1.83 0.78
C TYR A 188 17.08 -1.58 2.06
N ARG A 189 18.12 -0.75 1.98
CA ARG A 189 18.95 -0.39 3.15
C ARG A 189 18.13 0.34 4.21
N TRP A 190 17.33 1.33 3.83
CA TRP A 190 16.45 2.03 4.78
C TRP A 190 15.44 1.11 5.47
N MET A 191 14.84 0.17 4.72
CA MET A 191 13.96 -0.85 5.29
C MET A 191 14.71 -1.69 6.33
N MET A 192 15.88 -2.23 5.97
CA MET A 192 16.65 -3.09 6.88
C MET A 192 17.18 -2.34 8.10
N ASP A 193 17.65 -1.11 7.93
CA ASP A 193 18.09 -0.24 9.02
C ASP A 193 16.94 0.02 10.01
N HIS A 194 15.74 0.28 9.49
CA HIS A 194 14.56 0.51 10.32
C HIS A 194 14.11 -0.75 11.06
N VAL A 195 14.05 -1.90 10.38
CA VAL A 195 13.73 -3.18 11.01
C VAL A 195 14.71 -3.49 12.13
N LYS A 196 16.02 -3.39 11.88
CA LYS A 196 17.06 -3.63 12.89
C LYS A 196 16.97 -2.64 14.05
N LYS A 197 16.69 -1.36 13.77
CA LYS A 197 16.48 -0.33 14.80
C LYS A 197 15.30 -0.69 15.72
N VAL A 198 14.17 -1.12 15.17
CA VAL A 198 12.99 -1.48 15.98
C VAL A 198 13.23 -2.76 16.77
N LEU A 199 13.84 -3.79 16.18
CA LEU A 199 14.13 -5.04 16.87
C LEU A 199 15.16 -4.89 18.00
N ALA A 200 16.10 -3.95 17.87
CA ALA A 200 17.09 -3.65 18.90
C ALA A 200 16.49 -2.90 20.11
N ASP A 201 15.36 -2.23 19.93
CA ASP A 201 14.68 -1.44 20.96
C ASP A 201 13.15 -1.51 20.79
N ILE A 202 12.60 -2.71 20.97
CA ILE A 202 11.16 -2.98 20.86
C ILE A 202 10.39 -2.17 21.91
N LYS A 203 10.96 -1.97 23.10
CA LYS A 203 10.30 -1.27 24.21
C LYS A 203 9.93 0.18 23.89
N ARG A 204 10.70 0.84 23.02
CA ARG A 204 10.36 2.16 22.48
C ARG A 204 9.08 2.17 21.65
N VAL A 205 8.75 1.06 20.99
CA VAL A 205 7.53 0.91 20.17
C VAL A 205 6.40 0.30 20.99
N TYR A 206 6.68 -0.71 21.80
CA TYR A 206 5.74 -1.39 22.69
C TYR A 206 6.22 -1.23 24.15
N PRO A 207 5.74 -0.21 24.88
CA PRO A 207 6.24 0.12 26.22
C PRO A 207 6.10 -0.99 27.27
N ASP A 208 5.09 -1.85 27.14
CA ASP A 208 4.85 -2.96 28.07
C ASP A 208 5.68 -4.21 27.73
N TYR A 209 6.54 -4.15 26.69
CA TYR A 209 7.42 -5.26 26.34
C TYR A 209 8.39 -5.59 27.49
N ASP A 210 8.37 -6.85 27.90
CA ASP A 210 9.39 -7.45 28.74
C ASP A 210 10.39 -8.22 27.86
N GLY A 211 11.66 -7.83 27.92
CA GLY A 211 12.73 -8.45 27.15
C GLY A 211 12.90 -9.95 27.42
N SER A 212 12.38 -10.46 28.55
CA SER A 212 12.36 -11.89 28.85
C SER A 212 11.43 -12.70 27.94
N GLN A 213 10.41 -12.06 27.34
CA GLN A 213 9.44 -12.70 26.44
C GLN A 213 10.06 -13.09 25.10
N GLY A 214 11.09 -12.36 24.67
CA GLY A 214 11.67 -12.48 23.33
C GLY A 214 10.69 -12.14 22.21
N TYR A 215 11.12 -12.38 20.98
CA TYR A 215 10.29 -12.20 19.79
C TYR A 215 10.58 -13.27 18.72
N HIS A 216 9.62 -13.46 17.84
CA HIS A 216 9.70 -14.32 16.67
C HIS A 216 9.34 -13.53 15.41
N LEU A 217 10.18 -13.60 14.38
CA LEU A 217 9.85 -13.04 13.06
C LEU A 217 8.83 -13.97 12.38
N ALA A 218 7.55 -13.60 12.48
CA ALA A 218 6.42 -14.43 12.07
C ALA A 218 6.03 -14.26 10.60
N GLY A 219 6.48 -13.19 9.94
CA GLY A 219 6.33 -13.08 8.50
C GLY A 219 6.73 -11.74 7.90
N PHE A 220 6.75 -11.72 6.56
CA PHE A 220 7.04 -10.57 5.74
C PHE A 220 5.96 -10.40 4.68
N VAL A 221 5.44 -9.18 4.50
CA VAL A 221 4.49 -8.84 3.43
C VAL A 221 5.13 -7.84 2.50
N TRP A 222 5.33 -8.24 1.24
CA TRP A 222 5.76 -7.37 0.16
C TRP A 222 4.57 -6.93 -0.68
N PHE A 223 4.30 -5.62 -0.74
CA PHE A 223 3.26 -5.09 -1.63
C PHE A 223 3.76 -3.90 -2.45
N GLN A 224 4.24 -4.20 -3.65
CA GLN A 224 4.84 -3.27 -4.59
C GLN A 224 4.38 -3.59 -6.02
N GLY A 225 4.75 -2.80 -7.03
CA GLY A 225 4.74 -3.28 -8.40
C GLY A 225 4.49 -2.22 -9.47
N PHE A 226 3.63 -1.24 -9.21
CA PHE A 226 3.13 -0.34 -10.26
C PHE A 226 4.23 0.43 -10.99
N ASN A 227 5.28 0.86 -10.30
CA ASN A 227 6.40 1.56 -10.93
C ASN A 227 7.22 0.66 -11.87
N ASP A 228 7.45 -0.61 -11.52
CA ASP A 228 8.11 -1.56 -12.41
C ASP A 228 7.21 -1.93 -13.60
N LEU A 229 5.89 -2.02 -13.40
CA LEU A 229 4.93 -2.24 -14.49
C LEU A 229 5.05 -1.17 -15.58
N ILE A 230 5.08 0.11 -15.19
CA ILE A 230 5.05 1.25 -16.13
C ILE A 230 6.45 1.67 -16.62
N ASP A 231 7.53 1.13 -16.06
CA ASP A 231 8.89 1.44 -16.50
C ASP A 231 9.21 0.73 -17.82
N GLY A 232 8.86 1.39 -18.92
CA GLY A 232 9.19 0.93 -20.28
C GLY A 232 10.67 1.01 -20.64
N HIS A 233 11.52 1.60 -19.81
CA HIS A 233 12.96 1.71 -20.06
C HIS A 233 13.70 0.50 -19.49
N THR A 234 13.34 0.09 -18.27
CA THR A 234 13.85 -1.16 -17.66
C THR A 234 13.17 -2.38 -18.28
N TYR A 235 11.86 -2.30 -18.53
CA TYR A 235 11.06 -3.39 -19.07
C TYR A 235 10.46 -2.98 -20.43
N PRO A 236 11.25 -2.91 -21.51
CA PRO A 236 10.77 -2.45 -22.80
C PRO A 236 9.79 -3.46 -23.44
N PRO A 237 8.78 -2.98 -24.20
CA PRO A 237 7.82 -3.86 -24.89
C PRO A 237 8.45 -4.88 -25.85
N GLY A 238 9.64 -4.58 -26.37
CA GLY A 238 10.39 -5.47 -27.28
C GLY A 238 10.78 -6.82 -26.69
N LEU A 239 10.75 -6.96 -25.36
CA LEU A 239 10.97 -8.24 -24.66
C LEU A 239 9.78 -9.22 -24.77
N GLY A 240 8.65 -8.79 -25.34
CA GLY A 240 7.49 -9.64 -25.55
C GLY A 240 6.96 -10.25 -24.25
N ASP A 241 6.86 -11.58 -24.21
CA ASP A 241 6.29 -12.30 -23.06
C ASP A 241 7.28 -12.45 -21.89
N SER A 242 8.57 -12.26 -22.14
CA SER A 242 9.64 -12.23 -21.12
C SER A 242 9.85 -10.85 -20.50
N ARG A 243 8.97 -9.88 -20.81
CA ARG A 243 9.13 -8.46 -20.44
C ARG A 243 9.42 -8.23 -18.97
N TYR A 244 8.90 -9.06 -18.06
CA TYR A 244 9.05 -8.89 -16.62
C TYR A 244 9.82 -10.03 -15.94
N ASP A 245 10.51 -10.91 -16.68
CA ASP A 245 11.29 -12.02 -16.10
C ASP A 245 12.37 -11.52 -15.12
N GLN A 246 12.95 -10.36 -15.42
CA GLN A 246 13.89 -9.69 -14.51
C GLN A 246 13.23 -9.35 -13.16
N TYR A 247 11.96 -8.94 -13.14
CA TYR A 247 11.25 -8.65 -11.89
C TYR A 247 11.16 -9.90 -11.01
N SER A 248 10.82 -11.07 -11.60
CA SER A 248 10.80 -12.36 -10.88
C SER A 248 12.16 -12.70 -10.29
N THR A 249 13.22 -12.52 -11.09
CA THR A 249 14.60 -12.79 -10.66
C THR A 249 14.99 -11.92 -9.48
N LEU A 250 14.72 -10.62 -9.57
CA LEU A 250 15.02 -9.66 -8.50
C LEU A 250 14.20 -9.92 -7.24
N LEU A 251 12.92 -10.29 -7.38
CA LEU A 251 12.06 -10.57 -6.22
C LEU A 251 12.49 -11.84 -5.50
N ALA A 252 12.87 -12.90 -6.24
CA ALA A 252 13.44 -14.10 -5.65
C ALA A 252 14.72 -13.78 -4.87
N GLN A 253 15.62 -12.96 -5.44
CA GLN A 253 16.84 -12.54 -4.75
C GLN A 253 16.56 -11.65 -3.53
N PHE A 254 15.57 -10.75 -3.63
CA PHE A 254 15.11 -9.93 -2.52
C PHE A 254 14.64 -10.78 -1.33
N ILE A 255 13.87 -11.84 -1.58
CA ILE A 255 13.42 -12.78 -0.54
C ILE A 255 14.63 -13.44 0.14
N ARG A 256 15.61 -13.93 -0.65
CA ARG A 256 16.81 -14.56 -0.10
C ARG A 256 17.63 -13.59 0.76
N ASP A 257 17.83 -12.37 0.28
CA ASP A 257 18.61 -11.36 1.01
C ASP A 257 17.91 -10.89 2.28
N VAL A 258 16.58 -10.72 2.25
CA VAL A 258 15.78 -10.41 3.46
C VAL A 258 15.97 -11.50 4.52
N ARG A 259 15.82 -12.77 4.13
CA ARG A 259 16.00 -13.91 5.03
C ARG A 259 17.41 -13.98 5.58
N LYS A 260 18.42 -13.73 4.75
CA LYS A 260 19.82 -13.69 5.15
C LYS A 260 20.10 -12.56 6.14
N ASP A 261 19.68 -11.34 5.82
CA ASP A 261 19.97 -10.14 6.62
C ASP A 261 19.25 -10.11 7.98
N LEU A 262 18.14 -10.86 8.09
CA LEU A 262 17.38 -11.07 9.32
C LEU A 262 17.71 -12.39 10.02
N ASN A 263 18.61 -13.21 9.45
CA ASN A 263 18.94 -14.54 9.94
C ASN A 263 17.69 -15.44 10.17
N ALA A 264 16.75 -15.39 9.22
CA ALA A 264 15.46 -16.08 9.27
C ALA A 264 15.22 -16.86 7.96
N PRO A 265 15.89 -18.01 7.75
CA PRO A 265 15.88 -18.75 6.48
C PRO A 265 14.49 -19.22 6.03
N ASP A 266 13.58 -19.44 6.98
CA ASP A 266 12.23 -19.95 6.73
C ASP A 266 11.14 -18.88 6.94
N LEU A 267 11.52 -17.59 7.03
CA LEU A 267 10.56 -16.49 7.25
C LEU A 267 9.40 -16.57 6.24
N PRO A 268 8.14 -16.73 6.70
CA PRO A 268 6.99 -16.71 5.83
C PRO A 268 6.92 -15.41 5.04
N PHE A 269 6.72 -15.48 3.72
CA PHE A 269 6.81 -14.32 2.84
C PHE A 269 5.58 -14.23 1.93
N ILE A 270 4.83 -13.14 2.03
CA ILE A 270 3.70 -12.85 1.17
C ILE A 270 4.11 -11.88 0.08
N ILE A 271 3.75 -12.24 -1.16
CA ILE A 271 3.81 -11.35 -2.32
C ILE A 271 2.39 -10.89 -2.63
N GLY A 272 2.08 -9.62 -2.36
CA GLY A 272 0.85 -8.98 -2.82
C GLY A 272 0.91 -8.72 -4.32
N VAL A 273 0.21 -9.52 -5.12
CA VAL A 273 0.17 -9.36 -6.58
C VAL A 273 -0.75 -8.21 -6.95
N ALA A 274 -0.26 -7.30 -7.81
CA ALA A 274 -0.90 -6.04 -8.17
C ALA A 274 -2.37 -6.19 -8.60
N GLY A 275 -3.28 -5.41 -8.00
CA GLY A 275 -4.72 -5.52 -8.22
C GLY A 275 -5.29 -4.57 -9.27
N GLN A 276 -4.48 -3.63 -9.80
CA GLN A 276 -4.94 -2.62 -10.75
C GLN A 276 -5.57 -3.25 -12.00
N ASN A 277 -6.68 -2.68 -12.48
CA ASN A 277 -7.52 -3.20 -13.58
C ASN A 277 -8.36 -4.44 -13.22
N GLY A 278 -8.37 -4.84 -11.95
CA GLY A 278 -9.20 -5.94 -11.45
C GLY A 278 -9.04 -7.24 -12.24
N ASN A 279 -10.15 -7.95 -12.45
CA ASN A 279 -10.22 -9.16 -13.26
C ASN A 279 -10.37 -8.88 -14.77
N PHE A 280 -10.05 -7.66 -15.22
CA PHE A 280 -10.21 -7.20 -16.59
C PHE A 280 -11.67 -7.21 -17.08
N THR A 281 -12.61 -6.96 -16.18
CA THR A 281 -14.03 -6.84 -16.51
C THR A 281 -14.24 -5.70 -17.51
N PRO A 282 -14.88 -5.95 -18.67
CA PRO A 282 -15.07 -4.92 -19.69
C PRO A 282 -15.77 -3.67 -19.15
N GLY A 283 -15.24 -2.50 -19.47
CA GLY A 283 -15.81 -1.22 -19.06
C GLY A 283 -15.42 -0.73 -17.66
N THR A 284 -14.59 -1.47 -16.90
CA THR A 284 -14.17 -1.07 -15.54
C THR A 284 -12.73 -0.58 -15.44
N TYR A 285 -12.02 -0.48 -16.56
CA TYR A 285 -10.63 -0.02 -16.65
C TYR A 285 -10.31 0.49 -18.07
N ASP A 286 -9.24 1.29 -18.20
CA ASP A 286 -8.81 1.83 -19.49
C ASP A 286 -8.14 0.74 -20.33
N THR A 287 -8.69 0.45 -21.50
CA THR A 287 -8.18 -0.58 -22.43
C THR A 287 -7.23 -0.01 -23.49
N ARG A 288 -7.10 1.31 -23.60
CA ARG A 288 -6.27 1.95 -24.63
C ARG A 288 -4.80 1.63 -24.39
N GLY A 289 -4.09 1.25 -25.46
CA GLY A 289 -2.68 0.83 -25.39
C GLY A 289 -2.47 -0.61 -24.93
N GLY A 290 -3.55 -1.40 -24.79
CA GLY A 290 -3.48 -2.83 -24.43
C GLY A 290 -2.85 -3.12 -23.06
N PRO A 291 -3.20 -2.38 -21.98
CA PRO A 291 -2.57 -2.54 -20.67
C PRO A 291 -2.85 -3.89 -20.02
N GLU A 292 -3.93 -4.58 -20.44
CA GLU A 292 -4.26 -5.94 -19.99
C GLU A 292 -3.11 -6.91 -20.24
N ARG A 293 -2.52 -6.92 -21.44
CA ARG A 293 -1.40 -7.82 -21.76
C ARG A 293 -0.25 -7.61 -20.80
N TRP A 294 0.13 -6.36 -20.58
CA TRP A 294 1.26 -6.01 -19.71
C TRP A 294 0.97 -6.30 -18.25
N MET A 295 -0.24 -6.01 -17.77
CA MET A 295 -0.65 -6.35 -16.41
C MET A 295 -0.66 -7.87 -16.18
N ARG A 296 -1.13 -8.68 -17.14
CA ARG A 296 -1.11 -10.15 -17.04
C ARG A 296 0.32 -10.69 -16.92
N LEU A 297 1.21 -10.24 -17.81
CA LEU A 297 2.62 -10.62 -17.76
C LEU A 297 3.28 -10.19 -16.45
N PHE A 298 2.98 -8.97 -15.98
CA PHE A 298 3.55 -8.46 -14.73
C PHE A 298 3.05 -9.23 -13.51
N ARG A 299 1.74 -9.48 -13.38
CA ARG A 299 1.18 -10.30 -12.29
C ARG A 299 1.77 -11.71 -12.27
N LYS A 300 1.98 -12.32 -13.45
CA LYS A 300 2.68 -13.60 -13.57
C LYS A 300 4.11 -13.51 -13.03
N ALA A 301 4.86 -12.47 -13.41
CA ALA A 301 6.22 -12.25 -12.94
C ALA A 301 6.30 -12.01 -11.42
N MET A 302 5.33 -11.29 -10.85
CA MET A 302 5.23 -11.09 -9.40
C MET A 302 5.00 -12.41 -8.67
N ALA A 303 4.11 -13.28 -9.18
CA ALA A 303 3.76 -14.54 -8.52
C ALA A 303 4.82 -15.64 -8.67
N ALA A 304 5.65 -15.58 -9.73
CA ALA A 304 6.59 -16.62 -10.09
C ALA A 304 7.53 -17.10 -8.95
N PRO A 305 8.06 -16.25 -8.05
CA PRO A 305 8.86 -16.73 -6.93
C PRO A 305 8.13 -17.73 -6.03
N ALA A 306 6.83 -17.58 -5.78
CA ALA A 306 6.09 -18.50 -4.90
C ALA A 306 6.03 -19.95 -5.46
N GLU A 307 6.24 -20.12 -6.77
CA GLU A 307 6.25 -21.44 -7.42
C GLU A 307 7.64 -22.12 -7.42
N MET A 308 8.69 -21.41 -6.99
CA MET A 308 10.05 -21.96 -6.96
C MET A 308 10.17 -23.07 -5.91
N PRO A 309 10.85 -24.20 -6.21
CA PRO A 309 10.96 -25.32 -5.27
C PRO A 309 11.48 -24.95 -3.88
N GLU A 310 12.46 -24.04 -3.81
CA GLU A 310 13.06 -23.54 -2.55
C GLU A 310 12.12 -22.68 -1.70
N PHE A 311 11.01 -22.21 -2.26
CA PHE A 311 10.06 -21.30 -1.62
C PHE A 311 8.74 -21.97 -1.27
N LYS A 312 8.55 -23.24 -1.63
CA LYS A 312 7.36 -24.01 -1.30
C LYS A 312 7.12 -24.05 0.21
N GLY A 313 5.90 -23.72 0.63
CA GLY A 313 5.47 -23.73 2.03
C GLY A 313 5.89 -22.51 2.85
N THR A 314 6.79 -21.66 2.34
CA THR A 314 7.26 -20.47 3.06
C THR A 314 7.08 -19.16 2.28
N VAL A 315 6.67 -19.23 1.01
CA VAL A 315 6.31 -18.06 0.21
C VAL A 315 4.95 -18.28 -0.45
N ALA A 316 4.08 -17.28 -0.42
CA ALA A 316 2.79 -17.32 -1.10
C ALA A 316 2.52 -16.02 -1.88
N ALA A 317 1.93 -16.15 -3.06
CA ALA A 317 1.45 -15.03 -3.85
C ALA A 317 -0.06 -14.82 -3.63
N VAL A 318 -0.44 -13.66 -3.09
CA VAL A 318 -1.84 -13.30 -2.84
C VAL A 318 -2.33 -12.41 -3.97
N GLN A 319 -3.34 -12.88 -4.69
CA GLN A 319 -3.98 -12.14 -5.78
C GLN A 319 -4.89 -11.06 -5.23
N THR A 320 -4.59 -9.78 -5.50
CA THR A 320 -5.43 -8.65 -5.03
C THR A 320 -6.38 -8.11 -6.11
N ALA A 321 -6.29 -8.63 -7.35
CA ALA A 321 -7.20 -8.27 -8.44
C ALA A 321 -8.69 -8.45 -8.12
N PRO A 322 -9.12 -9.49 -7.37
CA PRO A 322 -10.52 -9.64 -6.98
C PRO A 322 -11.05 -8.51 -6.08
N TYR A 323 -10.19 -7.73 -5.42
CA TYR A 323 -10.59 -6.65 -4.51
C TYR A 323 -10.83 -5.32 -5.23
N TRP A 324 -10.63 -5.26 -6.54
CA TRP A 324 -10.91 -4.09 -7.37
C TRP A 324 -12.41 -3.77 -7.35
N ASP A 325 -12.75 -2.54 -7.02
CA ASP A 325 -14.15 -2.09 -7.04
C ASP A 325 -14.58 -1.80 -8.49
N GLU A 326 -15.36 -2.72 -9.06
CA GLU A 326 -15.80 -2.64 -10.45
C GLU A 326 -16.75 -1.47 -10.73
N LYS A 327 -17.58 -1.07 -9.75
CA LYS A 327 -18.49 0.09 -9.91
C LYS A 327 -17.66 1.37 -9.96
N LEU A 328 -16.68 1.53 -9.06
CA LEU A 328 -15.72 2.64 -9.14
C LEU A 328 -14.90 2.60 -10.43
N GLY A 329 -14.52 1.41 -10.91
CA GLY A 329 -13.90 1.22 -12.22
C GLY A 329 -14.73 1.77 -13.38
N ALA A 330 -16.02 1.41 -13.42
CA ALA A 330 -16.93 1.90 -14.46
C ALA A 330 -17.14 3.42 -14.41
N LEU A 331 -17.28 4.00 -13.21
CA LEU A 331 -17.39 5.44 -13.04
C LEU A 331 -16.08 6.18 -13.37
N SER A 332 -14.93 5.54 -13.12
CA SER A 332 -13.63 6.05 -13.56
C SER A 332 -13.55 6.10 -15.09
N MET A 333 -14.12 5.13 -15.81
CA MET A 333 -14.18 5.16 -17.27
C MET A 333 -15.03 6.32 -17.79
N LYS A 334 -16.17 6.61 -17.17
CA LYS A 334 -16.96 7.82 -17.50
C LYS A 334 -16.13 9.09 -17.27
N SER A 335 -15.39 9.17 -16.17
CA SER A 335 -14.50 10.30 -15.86
C SER A 335 -13.38 10.45 -16.90
N LEU A 336 -12.83 9.33 -17.39
CA LEU A 336 -11.82 9.33 -18.46
C LEU A 336 -12.39 9.82 -19.79
N GLN A 337 -13.64 9.50 -20.14
CA GLN A 337 -14.28 10.04 -21.34
C GLN A 337 -14.36 11.58 -21.30
N ILE A 338 -14.67 12.16 -20.15
CA ILE A 338 -14.66 13.62 -19.93
C ILE A 338 -13.25 14.17 -20.10
N ASN A 339 -12.25 13.53 -19.50
CA ASN A 339 -10.85 13.94 -19.65
C ASN A 339 -10.39 13.92 -21.11
N TRP A 340 -10.77 12.90 -21.88
CA TRP A 340 -10.42 12.82 -23.31
C TRP A 340 -11.16 13.87 -24.12
N ALA A 341 -12.42 14.17 -23.80
CA ALA A 341 -13.14 15.28 -24.41
C ALA A 341 -12.41 16.61 -24.19
N GLY A 342 -11.93 16.85 -22.97
CA GLY A 342 -11.12 18.02 -22.63
C GLY A 342 -9.82 18.11 -23.43
N GLN A 343 -9.09 16.99 -23.55
CA GLN A 343 -7.85 16.92 -24.35
C GLN A 343 -8.11 17.17 -25.85
N ARG A 344 -9.23 16.68 -26.40
CA ARG A 344 -9.62 16.96 -27.78
C ARG A 344 -9.90 18.44 -27.99
N LEU A 345 -10.61 19.08 -27.06
CA LEU A 345 -10.88 20.52 -27.12
C LEU A 345 -9.58 21.33 -27.04
N ASP A 346 -8.66 20.97 -26.15
CA ASP A 346 -7.35 21.62 -26.07
C ASP A 346 -6.60 21.54 -27.40
N LYS A 347 -6.65 20.38 -28.06
CA LYS A 347 -6.04 20.20 -29.39
C LYS A 347 -6.74 21.03 -30.47
N GLN A 348 -8.06 21.12 -30.46
CA GLN A 348 -8.84 21.93 -31.40
C GLN A 348 -8.58 23.43 -31.23
N GLN A 349 -8.42 23.89 -29.98
CA GLN A 349 -8.14 25.28 -29.65
C GLN A 349 -6.65 25.66 -29.80
N MET A 350 -5.75 24.72 -30.12
CA MET A 350 -4.30 24.97 -30.12
C MET A 350 -3.91 26.09 -31.10
N GLU A 351 -4.44 26.06 -32.32
CA GLU A 351 -4.13 27.07 -33.34
C GLU A 351 -4.63 28.46 -32.92
N GLU A 352 -5.85 28.54 -32.39
CA GLU A 352 -6.42 29.79 -31.88
C GLU A 352 -5.57 30.33 -30.73
N ARG A 353 -5.27 29.50 -29.72
CA ARG A 353 -4.41 29.87 -28.57
C ARG A 353 -3.01 30.32 -29.00
N THR A 354 -2.51 29.80 -30.11
CA THR A 354 -1.23 30.24 -30.67
C THR A 354 -1.34 31.65 -31.25
N LYS A 355 -2.41 31.93 -32.03
CA LYS A 355 -2.69 33.26 -32.59
C LYS A 355 -2.96 34.31 -31.51
N LEU A 356 -3.58 33.94 -30.38
CA LEU A 356 -3.83 34.86 -29.27
C LEU A 356 -2.55 35.46 -28.67
N LYS A 357 -1.38 34.83 -28.87
CA LYS A 357 -0.10 35.37 -28.38
C LYS A 357 0.32 36.65 -29.09
N GLU A 358 -0.24 36.95 -30.26
CA GLU A 358 0.02 38.15 -31.05
C GLU A 358 -0.86 39.34 -30.64
N LEU A 359 -1.91 39.11 -29.83
CA LEU A 359 -2.85 40.15 -29.39
C LEU A 359 -2.33 40.92 -28.16
N PRO A 360 -2.84 42.16 -27.93
CA PRO A 360 -2.65 42.88 -26.67
C PRO A 360 -3.03 42.03 -25.46
N ALA A 361 -2.31 42.19 -24.34
CA ALA A 361 -2.43 41.30 -23.18
C ALA A 361 -3.86 41.20 -22.62
N ASP A 362 -4.61 42.30 -22.61
CA ASP A 362 -5.99 42.32 -22.12
C ASP A 362 -6.96 41.56 -23.04
N GLU A 363 -6.80 41.70 -24.36
CA GLU A 363 -7.59 40.97 -25.37
C GLU A 363 -7.27 39.47 -25.35
N ARG A 364 -5.98 39.12 -25.28
CA ARG A 364 -5.52 37.73 -25.12
C ARG A 364 -6.14 37.10 -23.88
N ARG A 365 -5.99 37.74 -22.71
CA ARG A 365 -6.51 37.21 -21.43
C ARG A 365 -8.03 37.04 -21.48
N LYS A 366 -8.74 38.00 -22.08
CA LYS A 366 -10.19 37.91 -22.25
C LYS A 366 -10.57 36.68 -23.07
N ARG A 367 -9.95 36.48 -24.24
CA ARG A 367 -10.29 35.34 -25.11
C ARG A 367 -9.83 34.00 -24.53
N GLU A 368 -8.68 33.94 -23.86
CA GLU A 368 -8.25 32.74 -23.14
C GLU A 368 -9.24 32.34 -22.04
N ASN A 369 -9.79 33.31 -21.31
CA ASN A 369 -10.84 33.05 -20.32
C ASN A 369 -12.13 32.56 -20.97
N GLU A 370 -12.57 33.17 -22.08
CA GLU A 370 -13.74 32.70 -22.84
C GLU A 370 -13.56 31.24 -23.31
N LEU A 371 -12.40 30.89 -23.89
CA LEU A 371 -12.09 29.51 -24.30
C LEU A 371 -12.09 28.52 -23.13
N ASN A 372 -11.64 28.96 -21.96
CA ASN A 372 -11.65 28.15 -20.74
C ASN A 372 -13.08 27.93 -20.21
N GLU A 373 -13.93 28.96 -20.24
CA GLU A 373 -15.34 28.85 -19.84
C GLU A 373 -16.15 28.01 -20.85
N GLU A 374 -15.92 28.16 -22.16
CA GLU A 374 -16.51 27.31 -23.20
C GLU A 374 -16.14 25.84 -22.97
N LYS A 375 -14.86 25.55 -22.71
CA LYS A 375 -14.38 24.21 -22.38
C LYS A 375 -15.05 23.70 -21.11
N LYS A 376 -15.08 24.49 -20.04
CA LYS A 376 -15.70 24.12 -18.77
C LYS A 376 -17.18 23.79 -18.94
N ALA A 377 -17.96 24.65 -19.59
CA ALA A 377 -19.38 24.43 -19.86
C ALA A 377 -19.62 23.16 -20.69
N HIS A 378 -18.77 22.90 -21.69
CA HIS A 378 -18.85 21.66 -22.47
C HIS A 378 -18.61 20.42 -21.60
N LEU A 379 -17.58 20.45 -20.74
CA LEU A 379 -17.25 19.32 -19.86
C LEU A 379 -18.29 19.11 -18.75
N GLU A 380 -18.88 20.19 -18.22
CA GLU A 380 -19.99 20.13 -17.26
C GLU A 380 -21.23 19.50 -17.89
N LYS A 381 -21.59 19.91 -19.11
CA LYS A 381 -22.68 19.29 -19.87
C LYS A 381 -22.43 17.80 -20.10
N LEU A 382 -21.23 17.44 -20.56
CA LEU A 382 -20.87 16.03 -20.77
C LEU A 382 -20.90 15.23 -19.46
N ARG A 383 -20.50 15.83 -18.34
CA ARG A 383 -20.60 15.19 -17.02
C ARG A 383 -22.05 14.92 -16.65
N ALA A 384 -22.93 15.90 -16.80
CA ALA A 384 -24.36 15.75 -16.53
C ALA A 384 -25.05 14.70 -17.44
N GLU A 385 -24.53 14.49 -18.66
CA GLU A 385 -25.01 13.43 -19.56
C GLU A 385 -24.52 12.03 -19.15
N LEU A 386 -23.30 11.92 -18.59
CA LEU A 386 -22.68 10.65 -18.24
C LEU A 386 -23.00 10.16 -16.82
N PHE A 387 -23.16 11.08 -15.87
CA PHE A 387 -23.31 10.78 -14.44
C PHE A 387 -24.73 11.02 -13.97
N THR A 388 -25.27 10.05 -13.22
CA THR A 388 -26.50 10.25 -12.45
C THR A 388 -26.19 10.90 -11.10
N GLU A 389 -27.21 11.43 -10.42
CA GLU A 389 -27.06 11.92 -9.04
C GLU A 389 -26.58 10.80 -8.09
N GLU A 390 -27.02 9.55 -8.32
CA GLU A 390 -26.56 8.40 -7.54
C GLU A 390 -25.08 8.10 -7.79
N ASP A 391 -24.61 8.20 -9.03
CA ASP A 391 -23.20 8.00 -9.37
C ASP A 391 -22.31 9.04 -8.66
N GLU A 392 -22.73 10.30 -8.65
CA GLU A 392 -22.02 11.39 -7.96
C GLU A 392 -21.99 11.17 -6.44
N ALA A 393 -23.13 10.80 -5.86
CA ALA A 393 -23.23 10.46 -4.44
C ALA A 393 -22.38 9.23 -4.09
N TYR A 394 -22.24 8.27 -5.00
CA TYR A 394 -21.40 7.09 -4.84
C TYR A 394 -19.92 7.44 -4.88
N LEU A 395 -19.46 8.18 -5.90
CA LEU A 395 -18.07 8.65 -5.98
C LEU A 395 -17.66 9.41 -4.71
N LYS A 396 -18.52 10.32 -4.24
CA LYS A 396 -18.24 11.15 -3.06
C LYS A 396 -17.99 10.34 -1.78
N ARG A 397 -18.70 9.23 -1.59
CA ARG A 397 -18.61 8.42 -0.35
C ARG A 397 -17.67 7.22 -0.46
N ALA A 398 -17.39 6.74 -1.67
CA ALA A 398 -16.63 5.51 -1.90
C ALA A 398 -15.17 5.73 -2.35
N THR A 399 -14.80 6.96 -2.74
CA THR A 399 -13.44 7.28 -3.24
C THR A 399 -12.63 8.15 -2.28
N GLY A 400 -11.31 7.97 -2.34
CA GLY A 400 -10.31 8.79 -1.68
C GLY A 400 -9.23 9.25 -2.68
N PRO A 401 -8.07 9.72 -2.20
CA PRO A 401 -7.02 10.20 -3.07
C PRO A 401 -6.37 9.09 -3.91
N GLY A 402 -5.79 9.49 -5.03
CA GLY A 402 -4.91 8.64 -5.85
C GLY A 402 -5.57 7.95 -7.05
N GLY A 403 -6.90 7.98 -7.17
CA GLY A 403 -7.61 7.45 -8.35
C GLY A 403 -7.35 5.97 -8.61
N SER A 404 -7.56 5.52 -9.84
CA SER A 404 -7.50 4.09 -10.21
C SER A 404 -6.16 3.41 -9.94
N ILE A 405 -5.04 4.15 -10.03
CA ILE A 405 -3.69 3.64 -9.75
C ILE A 405 -3.57 3.17 -8.30
N HIS A 406 -4.23 3.89 -7.38
CA HIS A 406 -4.24 3.62 -5.95
C HIS A 406 -5.60 3.07 -5.48
N TYR A 407 -6.22 2.23 -6.32
CA TYR A 407 -7.46 1.53 -5.99
C TYR A 407 -8.59 2.49 -5.58
N PHE A 408 -8.68 3.63 -6.26
CA PHE A 408 -9.65 4.70 -6.02
C PHE A 408 -9.55 5.35 -4.63
N GLY A 409 -8.47 5.12 -3.89
CA GLY A 409 -8.32 5.57 -2.50
C GLY A 409 -9.36 4.95 -1.56
N THR A 410 -9.98 3.83 -1.95
CA THR A 410 -11.01 3.20 -1.13
C THR A 410 -10.39 2.32 -0.04
N ALA A 411 -10.88 2.45 1.19
CA ALA A 411 -10.49 1.60 2.30
C ALA A 411 -10.89 0.14 2.07
N LYS A 412 -11.95 -0.12 1.29
CA LYS A 412 -12.45 -1.46 0.96
C LYS A 412 -11.38 -2.36 0.32
N PHE A 413 -10.57 -1.81 -0.60
CA PHE A 413 -9.48 -2.56 -1.21
C PHE A 413 -8.41 -2.95 -0.19
N HIS A 414 -7.94 -1.98 0.59
CA HIS A 414 -6.85 -2.19 1.55
C HIS A 414 -7.25 -3.11 2.71
N ALA A 415 -8.50 -3.01 3.18
CA ALA A 415 -9.07 -3.93 4.16
C ALA A 415 -9.00 -5.38 3.65
N GLN A 416 -9.62 -5.67 2.51
CA GLN A 416 -9.62 -7.02 1.94
C GLN A 416 -8.21 -7.55 1.68
N ALA A 417 -7.31 -6.72 1.12
CA ALA A 417 -5.92 -7.11 0.89
C ALA A 417 -5.18 -7.43 2.19
N GLY A 418 -5.33 -6.59 3.22
CA GLY A 418 -4.73 -6.81 4.54
C GLY A 418 -5.19 -8.12 5.19
N ASN A 419 -6.50 -8.37 5.18
CA ASN A 419 -7.07 -9.62 5.70
C ASN A 419 -6.52 -10.84 4.94
N ALA A 420 -6.48 -10.77 3.61
CA ALA A 420 -5.98 -11.86 2.78
C ALA A 420 -4.49 -12.15 2.99
N PHE A 421 -3.67 -11.11 3.22
CA PHE A 421 -2.27 -11.28 3.58
C PHE A 421 -2.13 -11.97 4.95
N ALA A 422 -2.95 -11.60 5.93
CA ALA A 422 -2.94 -12.24 7.24
C ALA A 422 -3.35 -13.71 7.16
N GLU A 423 -4.48 -14.02 6.50
CA GLU A 423 -4.93 -15.39 6.29
C GLU A 423 -3.91 -16.26 5.55
N ALA A 424 -3.17 -15.68 4.59
CA ALA A 424 -2.13 -16.40 3.87
C ALA A 424 -0.93 -16.73 4.76
N ILE A 425 -0.52 -15.82 5.65
CA ILE A 425 0.55 -16.11 6.63
C ILE A 425 0.10 -17.17 7.63
N LEU A 426 -1.11 -17.06 8.19
CA LEU A 426 -1.65 -18.02 9.15
C LEU A 426 -1.76 -19.44 8.57
N LYS A 427 -1.85 -19.59 7.24
CA LYS A 427 -1.82 -20.91 6.57
C LYS A 427 -0.40 -21.49 6.44
N MET A 428 0.64 -20.67 6.51
CA MET A 428 2.04 -21.09 6.47
C MET A 428 2.61 -21.34 7.88
N GLU A 429 2.01 -20.73 8.90
CA GLU A 429 2.41 -21.00 10.28
C GLU A 429 2.12 -22.47 10.66
N PRO A 430 3.05 -23.15 11.34
CA PRO A 430 2.74 -24.43 11.95
C PRO A 430 1.62 -24.20 12.98
N ARG A 431 0.52 -24.95 12.87
CA ARG A 431 -0.53 -24.92 13.88
C ARG A 431 0.10 -25.25 15.23
N GLU A 432 -0.07 -24.37 16.22
CA GLU A 432 0.33 -24.68 17.59
C GLU A 432 -0.38 -26.00 18.00
N PRO A 433 0.36 -26.96 18.59
CA PRO A 433 -0.12 -28.32 18.85
C PRO A 433 -1.29 -28.39 19.84
#